data_AF-A0A9C8HYG4-F1
#
_entry.id   AF-A0A9C8HYG4-F1
#
_cell.length_a   1.000
_cell.length_b   1.000
_cell.length_c   1.000
_cell.angle_alpha   90.00
_cell.angle_beta   90.00
_cell.angle_gamma   90.00
#
_symmetry.space_group_name_H-M   'P 1'
#
loop_
_entity.id
_entity.type
_entity.pdbx_description
1 polymer ?
#
loop_
_entity_poly.entity_id
_entity_poly.type
_entity_poly.pdbx_seq_one_letter_code
_entity_poly.pdbx_strand_id
1 'polypeptide(L)'
;DKGYKVLLTPVDVYRPAAIEQLRILCNNNGLDFFFDDIRKPVKIVQKMEDHAKEHKYEICLVDTAGRLHIDKELIDELKALKGKLPSFQTYLVLDAMTGQEAINIAGEFNTQVGFDGVILTKMDGDARGGAALSVFYTTEKPVIFLGTGEGIDSLELFYPERMSSRILGMGDVLSLIEKAKESIDEQKAEELASHIMKDELNFNDYLTQIQEMRKMGSVEQLLEMLPGFSAMKKQLKGQIPSEKDVKKMEAIIQSMTIKERTNPSILNAGRRKRIADGSGTDITDVNKLIKNFEQSKKMLKQFKKMGKKGYKGFKGLPF
;
A
#
# COMPACT_ATOMS: atom_id res chain seq x y z
N ASP A 1 -15.17 4.03 -17.48
CA ASP A 1 -15.66 4.88 -16.37
C ASP A 1 -15.78 6.37 -16.65
N LYS A 2 -14.77 7.02 -17.27
CA LYS A 2 -14.81 8.47 -17.52
C LYS A 2 -15.55 8.90 -18.79
N GLY A 3 -15.99 7.95 -19.63
CA GLY A 3 -16.76 8.22 -20.85
C GLY A 3 -15.95 8.76 -22.03
N TYR A 4 -14.63 8.93 -21.89
CA TYR A 4 -13.78 9.41 -22.97
C TYR A 4 -13.69 8.41 -24.12
N LYS A 5 -13.72 8.93 -25.36
CA LYS A 5 -13.42 8.13 -26.54
C LYS A 5 -11.91 8.05 -26.76
N VAL A 6 -11.34 6.85 -26.62
CA VAL A 6 -9.89 6.60 -26.62
C VAL A 6 -9.45 5.85 -27.87
N LEU A 7 -8.37 6.31 -28.50
CA LEU A 7 -7.73 5.65 -29.64
C LEU A 7 -6.31 5.21 -29.28
N LEU A 8 -5.93 3.99 -29.61
CA LEU A 8 -4.57 3.49 -29.43
C LEU A 8 -3.87 3.30 -30.77
N THR A 9 -2.59 3.67 -30.84
CA THR A 9 -1.78 3.51 -32.05
C THR A 9 -0.37 3.06 -31.72
N PRO A 10 0.10 1.92 -32.28
CA PRO A 10 1.47 1.49 -32.14
C PRO A 10 2.35 2.21 -33.17
N VAL A 11 3.49 2.70 -32.71
CA VAL A 11 4.57 3.23 -33.57
C VAL A 11 5.87 2.44 -33.41
N ASP A 12 5.88 1.38 -32.61
CA ASP A 12 6.92 0.35 -32.65
C ASP A 12 6.75 -0.53 -33.90
N VAL A 13 7.26 -0.03 -35.02
CA VAL A 13 7.25 -0.73 -36.32
C VAL A 13 8.42 -1.70 -36.48
N TYR A 14 9.31 -1.78 -35.49
CA TYR A 14 10.56 -2.54 -35.58
C TYR A 14 10.49 -3.85 -34.78
N ARG A 15 9.78 -3.85 -33.65
CA ARG A 15 9.66 -5.04 -32.79
C ARG A 15 8.66 -6.04 -33.39
N PRO A 16 9.07 -7.31 -33.57
CA PRO A 16 8.15 -8.36 -34.03
C PRO A 16 6.93 -8.48 -33.10
N ALA A 17 5.74 -8.57 -33.72
CA ALA A 17 4.46 -8.73 -33.05
C ALA A 17 4.02 -7.59 -32.09
N ALA A 18 4.72 -6.46 -31.99
CA ALA A 18 4.32 -5.35 -31.11
C ALA A 18 2.95 -4.76 -31.52
N ILE A 19 2.77 -4.50 -32.82
CA ILE A 19 1.50 -4.04 -33.40
C ILE A 19 0.37 -5.03 -33.10
N GLU A 20 0.65 -6.33 -33.26
CA GLU A 20 -0.34 -7.38 -33.02
C GLU A 20 -0.70 -7.52 -31.54
N GLN A 21 0.29 -7.41 -30.65
CA GLN A 21 0.09 -7.44 -29.22
C GLN A 21 -0.85 -6.30 -28.78
N LEU A 22 -0.61 -5.07 -29.26
CA LEU A 22 -1.48 -3.94 -28.94
C LEU A 22 -2.88 -4.11 -29.55
N ARG A 23 -2.98 -4.66 -30.77
CA ARG A 23 -4.27 -4.95 -31.42
C ARG A 23 -5.10 -5.94 -30.60
N ILE A 24 -4.49 -7.03 -30.13
CA ILE A 24 -5.15 -8.03 -29.29
C ILE A 24 -5.59 -7.39 -27.96
N LEU A 25 -4.73 -6.58 -27.33
CA LEU A 25 -5.08 -5.85 -26.11
C LEU A 25 -6.30 -4.95 -26.33
N CYS A 26 -6.36 -4.20 -27.43
CA CYS A 26 -7.48 -3.32 -27.73
C CYS A 26 -8.77 -4.12 -27.95
N ASN A 27 -8.71 -5.19 -28.76
CA ASN A 27 -9.87 -6.04 -29.05
C ASN A 27 -10.45 -6.70 -27.79
N ASN A 28 -9.59 -7.22 -26.90
CA ASN A 28 -10.02 -7.88 -25.67
C ASN A 28 -10.69 -6.93 -24.68
N ASN A 29 -10.42 -5.62 -24.79
CA ASN A 29 -10.91 -4.60 -23.87
C ASN A 29 -11.91 -3.62 -24.51
N GLY A 30 -12.31 -3.87 -25.76
CA GLY A 30 -13.26 -3.01 -26.48
C GLY A 30 -12.73 -1.59 -26.73
N LEU A 31 -11.41 -1.44 -26.92
CA LEU A 31 -10.76 -0.17 -27.22
C LEU A 31 -10.54 -0.01 -28.73
N ASP A 32 -10.67 1.22 -29.22
CA ASP A 32 -10.42 1.51 -30.63
C ASP A 32 -8.91 1.53 -30.93
N PHE A 33 -8.56 0.97 -32.08
CA PHE A 33 -7.17 0.79 -32.51
C PHE A 33 -6.97 1.35 -33.92
N PHE A 34 -5.92 2.14 -34.12
CA PHE A 34 -5.51 2.67 -35.42
C PHE A 34 -4.08 2.27 -35.75
N PHE A 35 -3.87 1.72 -36.94
CA PHE A 35 -2.56 1.38 -37.48
C PHE A 35 -2.52 1.62 -38.98
N ASP A 36 -1.36 2.06 -39.48
CA ASP A 36 -1.07 2.25 -40.90
C ASP A 36 0.26 1.57 -41.22
N ASP A 37 0.33 0.82 -42.32
CA ASP A 37 1.52 0.02 -42.72
C ASP A 37 2.72 0.88 -43.18
N ILE A 38 2.60 2.21 -43.10
CA ILE A 38 3.73 3.12 -43.28
C ILE A 38 4.75 2.88 -42.17
N ARG A 39 5.91 2.32 -42.52
CA ARG A 39 7.08 2.17 -41.63
C ARG A 39 7.80 3.49 -41.31
N LYS A 40 7.04 4.53 -40.94
CA LYS A 40 7.55 5.83 -40.48
C LYS A 40 6.67 6.34 -39.34
N PRO A 41 7.11 6.24 -38.07
CA PRO A 41 6.34 6.65 -36.89
C PRO A 41 5.67 8.02 -37.01
N VAL A 42 6.40 9.05 -37.43
CA VAL A 42 5.85 10.40 -37.61
C VAL A 42 4.65 10.44 -38.56
N LYS A 43 4.67 9.65 -39.64
CA LYS A 43 3.55 9.59 -40.60
C LYS A 43 2.36 8.82 -40.05
N ILE A 44 2.60 7.74 -39.30
CA ILE A 44 1.53 6.98 -38.63
C ILE A 44 0.78 7.92 -37.68
N VAL A 45 1.51 8.66 -36.85
CA VAL A 45 0.88 9.54 -35.85
C VAL A 45 0.13 10.71 -36.50
N GLN A 46 0.65 11.28 -37.60
CA GLN A 46 -0.05 12.32 -38.34
C GLN A 46 -1.41 11.83 -38.88
N LYS A 47 -1.44 10.63 -39.47
CA LYS A 47 -2.69 10.04 -39.95
C LYS A 47 -3.63 9.63 -38.82
N MET A 48 -3.07 9.15 -37.71
CA MET A 48 -3.84 8.87 -36.49
C MET A 48 -4.52 10.13 -36.00
N GLU A 49 -3.84 11.28 -35.99
CA GLU A 49 -4.40 12.56 -35.57
C GLU A 49 -5.56 13.01 -36.47
N ASP A 50 -5.42 12.86 -37.79
CA ASP A 50 -6.48 13.17 -38.74
C ASP A 50 -7.71 12.27 -38.52
N HIS A 51 -7.48 10.96 -38.37
CA HIS A 51 -8.52 9.99 -38.04
C HIS A 51 -9.19 10.31 -36.69
N ALA A 52 -8.39 10.69 -35.69
CA ALA A 52 -8.84 11.05 -34.35
C ALA A 52 -9.79 12.25 -34.39
N LYS A 53 -9.44 13.28 -35.16
CA LYS A 53 -10.25 14.49 -35.36
C LYS A 53 -11.56 14.18 -36.08
N GLU A 54 -11.51 13.42 -37.17
CA GLU A 54 -12.69 13.05 -37.96
C GLU A 54 -13.71 12.26 -37.11
N HIS A 55 -13.22 11.33 -36.29
CA HIS A 55 -14.03 10.43 -35.49
C HIS A 55 -14.26 10.91 -34.05
N LYS A 56 -13.85 12.14 -33.74
CA LYS A 56 -14.03 12.83 -32.45
C LYS A 56 -13.49 12.03 -31.26
N TYR A 57 -12.28 11.49 -31.38
CA TYR A 57 -11.55 10.93 -30.25
C TYR A 57 -11.02 12.05 -29.34
N GLU A 58 -11.03 11.80 -28.04
CA GLU A 58 -10.62 12.79 -27.03
C GLU A 58 -9.23 12.50 -26.48
N ILE A 59 -8.87 11.21 -26.40
CA ILE A 59 -7.58 10.74 -25.91
C ILE A 59 -6.98 9.81 -26.95
N CYS A 60 -5.74 10.08 -27.34
CA CYS A 60 -4.96 9.21 -28.21
C CYS A 60 -3.72 8.74 -27.46
N LEU A 61 -3.53 7.42 -27.36
CA LEU A 61 -2.36 6.80 -26.75
C LEU A 61 -1.45 6.27 -27.84
N VAL A 62 -0.21 6.74 -27.85
CA VAL A 62 0.79 6.33 -28.84
C VAL A 62 1.83 5.45 -28.15
N ASP A 63 1.89 4.19 -28.55
CA ASP A 63 2.82 3.20 -27.99
C ASP A 63 4.12 3.18 -28.81
N THR A 64 5.20 3.66 -28.21
CA THR A 64 6.51 3.78 -28.85
C THR A 64 7.40 2.58 -28.54
N ALA A 65 8.37 2.30 -29.40
CA ALA A 65 9.37 1.27 -29.13
C ALA A 65 10.14 1.54 -27.82
N GLY A 66 10.25 0.53 -26.96
CA GLY A 66 11.03 0.60 -25.71
C GLY A 66 12.47 0.10 -25.90
N ARG A 67 13.46 0.71 -25.22
CA ARG A 67 14.87 0.21 -25.19
C ARG A 67 15.58 0.56 -23.87
N LEU A 68 16.44 -0.36 -23.41
CA LEU A 68 17.28 -0.26 -22.21
C LEU A 68 18.51 0.65 -22.40
N HIS A 69 18.97 0.80 -23.64
CA HIS A 69 20.09 1.65 -23.99
C HIS A 69 19.63 2.66 -25.03
N ILE A 70 19.97 3.91 -24.77
CA ILE A 70 19.51 5.08 -25.47
C ILE A 70 20.18 5.12 -26.86
N ASP A 71 19.49 4.52 -27.83
CA ASP A 71 19.90 4.49 -29.23
C ASP A 71 19.64 5.86 -29.87
N LYS A 72 20.68 6.46 -30.46
CA LYS A 72 20.63 7.82 -31.00
C LYS A 72 19.56 7.97 -32.08
N GLU A 73 19.38 6.95 -32.94
CA GLU A 73 18.37 7.00 -34.01
C GLU A 73 16.95 7.08 -33.44
N LEU A 74 16.68 6.38 -32.35
CA LEU A 74 15.38 6.37 -31.70
C LEU A 74 15.09 7.67 -30.95
N ILE A 75 16.10 8.24 -30.28
CA ILE A 75 15.98 9.57 -29.66
C ILE A 75 15.61 10.61 -30.72
N ASP A 76 16.30 10.59 -31.86
CA ASP A 76 16.06 11.54 -32.93
C ASP A 76 14.66 11.36 -33.52
N GLU A 77 14.16 10.12 -33.59
CA GLU A 77 12.77 9.83 -33.97
C GLU A 77 11.75 10.34 -32.94
N LEU A 78 11.99 10.13 -31.64
CA LEU A 78 11.14 10.65 -30.56
C LEU A 78 11.14 12.19 -30.51
N LYS A 79 12.30 12.83 -30.72
CA LYS A 79 12.40 14.29 -30.85
C LYS A 79 11.62 14.78 -32.06
N ALA A 80 11.70 14.08 -33.18
CA ALA A 80 10.94 14.43 -34.38
C ALA A 80 9.42 14.31 -34.15
N LEU A 81 8.97 13.25 -33.47
CA LEU A 81 7.57 13.08 -33.07
C LEU A 81 7.10 14.23 -32.17
N LYS A 82 7.84 14.49 -31.09
CA LYS A 82 7.51 15.55 -30.13
C LYS A 82 7.51 16.95 -30.76
N GLY A 83 8.47 17.23 -31.64
CA GLY A 83 8.56 18.50 -32.35
C GLY A 83 7.45 18.73 -33.37
N LYS A 84 6.89 17.66 -33.94
CA LYS A 84 5.77 17.74 -34.89
C LYS A 84 4.40 17.82 -34.21
N LEU A 85 4.31 17.37 -32.96
CA LEU A 85 3.05 17.17 -32.25
C LEU A 85 3.14 17.81 -30.85
N PRO A 86 3.07 19.14 -30.75
CA PRO A 86 3.28 19.86 -29.50
C PRO A 86 2.19 19.60 -28.44
N SER A 87 1.05 19.04 -28.83
CA SER A 87 -0.03 18.65 -27.90
C SER A 87 0.26 17.35 -27.14
N PHE A 88 1.35 16.65 -27.47
CA PHE A 88 1.65 15.35 -26.88
C PHE A 88 2.25 15.52 -25.48
N GLN A 89 1.57 14.93 -24.50
CA GLN A 89 2.17 14.67 -23.20
C GLN A 89 3.01 13.40 -23.30
N THR A 90 4.27 13.50 -22.88
CA THR A 90 5.22 12.40 -22.92
C THR A 90 5.33 11.78 -21.54
N TYR A 91 5.06 10.48 -21.43
CA TYR A 91 5.21 9.75 -20.18
C TYR A 91 6.30 8.70 -20.28
N LEU A 92 7.23 8.72 -19.34
CA LEU A 92 8.31 7.73 -19.27
C LEU A 92 7.84 6.54 -18.42
N VAL A 93 7.81 5.35 -19.01
CA VAL A 93 7.45 4.11 -18.33
C VAL A 93 8.72 3.43 -17.83
N LEU A 94 8.84 3.25 -16.51
CA LEU A 94 10.01 2.61 -15.88
C LEU A 94 9.58 1.38 -15.08
N ASP A 95 10.48 0.41 -15.03
CA ASP A 95 10.34 -0.78 -14.18
C ASP A 95 10.89 -0.49 -12.79
N ALA A 96 10.04 -0.58 -11.76
CA ALA A 96 10.43 -0.29 -10.39
C ALA A 96 11.50 -1.25 -9.83
N MET A 97 11.64 -2.45 -10.40
CA MET A 97 12.64 -3.44 -9.99
C MET A 97 14.06 -3.09 -10.45
N THR A 98 14.21 -2.28 -11.50
CA THR A 98 15.53 -1.94 -12.09
C THR A 98 16.37 -1.00 -11.22
N GLY A 99 15.79 -0.43 -10.16
CA GLY A 99 16.54 0.25 -9.10
C GLY A 99 17.34 1.46 -9.59
N GLN A 100 18.67 1.39 -9.50
CA GLN A 100 19.55 2.50 -9.90
C GLN A 100 19.60 2.74 -11.41
N GLU A 101 19.35 1.70 -12.22
CA GLU A 101 19.38 1.83 -13.68
C GLU A 101 18.25 2.72 -14.21
N ALA A 102 17.05 2.62 -13.60
CA ALA A 102 15.93 3.52 -13.87
C ALA A 102 16.28 5.00 -13.67
N ILE A 103 17.14 5.31 -12.69
CA ILE A 103 17.55 6.69 -12.39
C ILE A 103 18.38 7.25 -13.55
N ASN A 104 19.33 6.45 -14.05
CA ASN A 104 20.21 6.85 -15.15
C ASN A 104 19.39 7.03 -16.45
N ILE A 105 18.53 6.07 -16.77
CA ILE A 105 17.65 6.13 -17.94
C ILE A 105 16.76 7.38 -17.86
N ALA A 106 16.14 7.63 -16.71
CA ALA A 106 15.27 8.79 -16.53
C ALA A 106 16.03 10.11 -16.69
N GLY A 107 17.22 10.24 -16.10
CA GLY A 107 18.04 11.44 -16.21
C GLY A 107 18.49 11.72 -17.65
N GLU A 108 18.97 10.69 -18.35
CA GLU A 108 19.41 10.83 -19.73
C GLU A 108 18.24 11.11 -20.68
N PHE A 109 17.11 10.41 -20.53
CA PHE A 109 15.91 10.66 -21.32
C PHE A 109 15.34 12.07 -21.07
N ASN A 110 15.37 12.56 -19.82
CA ASN A 110 14.95 13.93 -19.49
C ASN A 110 15.83 14.96 -20.21
N THR A 111 17.14 14.74 -20.26
CA THR A 111 18.11 15.64 -20.90
C THR A 111 17.97 15.64 -22.41
N GLN A 112 17.77 14.46 -23.01
CA GLN A 112 17.75 14.32 -24.46
C GLN A 112 16.39 14.61 -25.09
N VAL A 113 15.31 14.07 -24.54
CA VAL A 113 13.95 14.16 -25.11
C VAL A 113 13.04 15.03 -24.23
N GLY A 114 13.18 14.89 -22.92
CA GLY A 114 12.29 15.49 -21.92
C GLY A 114 10.93 14.79 -21.87
N PHE A 115 10.32 14.76 -20.69
CA PHE A 115 9.00 14.18 -20.50
C PHE A 115 8.22 14.93 -19.41
N ASP A 116 6.93 14.63 -19.29
CA ASP A 116 5.98 15.37 -18.46
C ASP A 116 5.60 14.61 -17.19
N GLY A 117 5.69 13.29 -17.21
CA GLY A 117 5.47 12.45 -16.03
C GLY A 117 6.03 11.04 -16.16
N VAL A 118 6.04 10.32 -15.06
CA VAL A 118 6.58 8.95 -14.95
C VAL A 118 5.47 7.98 -14.57
N ILE A 119 5.48 6.82 -15.22
CA ILE A 119 4.67 5.66 -14.84
C ILE A 119 5.63 4.59 -14.33
N LEU A 120 5.44 4.13 -13.10
CA LEU A 120 6.25 3.06 -12.52
C LEU A 120 5.50 1.74 -12.57
N THR A 121 6.06 0.74 -13.20
CA THR A 121 5.45 -0.59 -13.36
C THR A 121 6.08 -1.60 -12.40
N LYS A 122 5.43 -2.77 -12.25
CA LYS A 122 5.88 -3.89 -11.39
C LYS A 122 6.01 -3.52 -9.91
N MET A 123 5.10 -2.70 -9.41
CA MET A 123 5.04 -2.25 -8.02
C MET A 123 4.39 -3.25 -7.07
N ASP A 124 3.91 -4.37 -7.60
CA ASP A 124 3.44 -5.57 -6.90
C ASP A 124 4.58 -6.48 -6.41
N GLY A 125 5.79 -6.31 -6.95
CA GLY A 125 6.98 -7.02 -6.48
C GLY A 125 7.61 -6.43 -5.22
N ASP A 126 8.80 -6.93 -4.87
CA ASP A 126 9.62 -6.50 -3.71
C ASP A 126 10.18 -5.06 -3.83
N ALA A 127 9.75 -4.29 -4.85
CA ALA A 127 10.20 -2.94 -5.09
C ALA A 127 9.71 -2.00 -3.98
N ARG A 128 10.59 -1.63 -3.06
CA ARG A 128 10.30 -0.77 -1.89
C ARG A 128 9.98 0.69 -2.23
N GLY A 129 9.57 1.01 -3.45
CA GLY A 129 9.20 2.36 -3.89
C GLY A 129 10.34 3.40 -3.94
N GLY A 130 11.57 3.02 -3.58
CA GLY A 130 12.72 3.93 -3.65
C GLY A 130 13.00 4.43 -5.07
N ALA A 131 12.62 3.67 -6.10
CA ALA A 131 12.71 4.09 -7.49
C ALA A 131 11.90 5.37 -7.77
N ALA A 132 10.70 5.50 -7.19
CA ALA A 132 9.84 6.68 -7.36
C ALA A 132 10.52 7.95 -6.82
N LEU A 133 11.08 7.85 -5.62
CA LEU A 133 11.76 8.96 -4.97
C LEU A 133 13.01 9.37 -5.75
N SER A 134 13.81 8.39 -6.17
CA SER A 134 15.05 8.66 -6.89
C SER A 134 14.81 9.28 -8.26
N VAL A 135 13.82 8.77 -9.02
CA VAL A 135 13.47 9.32 -10.34
C VAL A 135 12.97 10.76 -10.20
N PHE A 136 12.09 11.03 -9.21
CA PHE A 136 11.62 12.38 -8.95
C PHE A 136 12.78 13.32 -8.59
N TYR A 137 13.68 12.88 -7.70
CA TYR A 137 14.84 13.69 -7.28
C TYR A 137 15.79 14.03 -8.43
N THR A 138 15.99 13.11 -9.39
CA THR A 138 16.89 13.32 -10.52
C THR A 138 16.26 14.10 -11.66
N THR A 139 14.96 13.95 -11.91
CA THR A 139 14.30 14.51 -13.10
C THR A 139 13.38 15.69 -12.82
N GLU A 140 12.99 15.87 -11.55
CA GLU A 140 11.97 16.82 -11.09
C GLU A 140 10.60 16.64 -11.78
N LYS A 141 10.36 15.45 -12.35
CA LYS A 141 9.10 15.10 -13.03
C LYS A 141 8.21 14.25 -12.13
N PRO A 142 6.88 14.54 -12.09
CA PRO A 142 5.96 13.82 -11.21
C PRO A 142 5.79 12.36 -11.64
N VAL A 143 5.69 11.48 -10.65
CA VAL A 143 5.15 10.12 -10.86
C VAL A 143 3.63 10.23 -10.85
N ILE A 144 2.97 9.73 -11.89
CA ILE A 144 1.52 9.89 -12.10
C ILE A 144 0.74 8.59 -11.90
N PHE A 145 1.31 7.45 -12.31
CA PHE A 145 0.66 6.15 -12.20
C PHE A 145 1.62 5.07 -11.70
N LEU A 146 1.05 4.06 -11.05
CA LEU A 146 1.70 2.83 -10.62
C LEU A 146 1.03 1.63 -11.29
N GLY A 147 1.81 0.77 -11.94
CA GLY A 147 1.39 -0.55 -12.38
C GLY A 147 1.62 -1.57 -11.28
N THR A 148 0.54 -2.12 -10.71
CA THR A 148 0.51 -3.09 -9.60
C THR A 148 0.16 -4.51 -10.05
N GLY A 149 0.33 -4.80 -11.35
CA GLY A 149 0.06 -6.10 -11.93
C GLY A 149 0.15 -6.07 -13.46
N GLU A 150 -0.25 -7.17 -14.09
CA GLU A 150 -0.21 -7.34 -15.56
C GLU A 150 -1.53 -6.98 -16.26
N GLY A 151 -2.65 -6.90 -15.52
CA GLY A 151 -3.97 -6.59 -16.05
C GLY A 151 -4.15 -5.11 -16.39
N ILE A 152 -5.12 -4.78 -17.26
CA ILE A 152 -5.44 -3.39 -17.61
C ILE A 152 -6.03 -2.60 -16.44
N ASP A 153 -6.63 -3.31 -15.49
CA ASP A 153 -7.18 -2.82 -14.23
C ASP A 153 -6.10 -2.62 -13.15
N SER A 154 -4.87 -3.07 -13.40
CA SER A 154 -3.75 -3.00 -12.47
C SER A 154 -2.95 -1.68 -12.60
N LEU A 155 -3.58 -0.62 -13.09
CA LEU A 155 -2.99 0.73 -13.18
C LEU A 155 -3.67 1.67 -12.17
N GLU A 156 -2.91 2.12 -11.18
CA GLU A 156 -3.38 2.95 -10.08
C GLU A 156 -2.79 4.37 -10.16
N LEU A 157 -3.53 5.36 -9.66
CA LEU A 157 -2.99 6.71 -9.50
C LEU A 157 -1.88 6.72 -8.44
N PHE A 158 -0.78 7.42 -8.70
CA PHE A 158 0.27 7.61 -7.71
C PHE A 158 -0.15 8.59 -6.61
N TYR A 159 0.04 8.18 -5.35
CA TYR A 159 -0.16 9.04 -4.18
C TYR A 159 1.14 9.11 -3.35
N PRO A 160 1.82 10.27 -3.30
CA PRO A 160 3.09 10.43 -2.58
C PRO A 160 3.03 10.00 -1.12
N GLU A 161 1.93 10.27 -0.42
CA GLU A 161 1.72 9.96 1.00
C GLU A 161 1.67 8.45 1.25
N ARG A 162 1.05 7.69 0.33
CA ARG A 162 1.02 6.22 0.40
C ARG A 162 2.40 5.64 0.13
N MET A 163 3.12 6.22 -0.83
CA MET A 163 4.46 5.75 -1.20
C MET A 163 5.47 6.02 -0.08
N SER A 164 5.46 7.21 0.53
CA SER A 164 6.33 7.53 1.67
C SER A 164 6.05 6.61 2.85
N SER A 165 4.78 6.29 3.12
CA SER A 165 4.38 5.32 4.14
C SER A 165 4.92 3.92 3.85
N ARG A 166 4.83 3.43 2.61
CA ARG A 166 5.45 2.15 2.20
C ARG A 166 6.97 2.15 2.35
N ILE A 167 7.67 3.19 1.90
CA ILE A 167 9.14 3.33 2.02
C ILE A 167 9.57 3.32 3.51
N LEU A 168 8.84 4.03 4.35
CA LEU A 168 9.11 4.12 5.79
C LEU A 168 8.69 2.87 6.57
N GLY A 169 8.14 1.84 5.90
CA GLY A 169 7.65 0.61 6.53
C GLY A 169 6.38 0.81 7.37
N MET A 170 5.67 1.93 7.18
CA MET A 170 4.34 2.20 7.74
C MET A 170 3.22 1.66 6.83
N GLY A 171 3.53 1.22 5.61
CA GLY A 171 2.58 0.64 4.66
C GLY A 171 1.87 -0.61 5.20
N ASP A 172 2.57 -1.48 5.92
CA ASP A 172 1.95 -2.65 6.56
C ASP A 172 0.97 -2.26 7.67
N VAL A 173 1.16 -1.09 8.30
CA VAL A 173 0.24 -0.58 9.32
C VAL A 173 -1.03 -0.05 8.65
N LEU A 174 -0.94 0.62 7.51
CA LEU A 174 -2.10 1.07 6.74
C LEU A 174 -2.93 -0.11 6.20
N SER A 175 -2.29 -1.16 5.68
CA SER A 175 -2.97 -2.39 5.25
C SER A 175 -3.64 -3.12 6.43
N LEU A 176 -3.00 -3.11 7.60
CA LEU A 176 -3.59 -3.63 8.85
C LEU A 176 -4.75 -2.73 9.34
N ILE A 177 -4.69 -1.42 9.12
CA ILE A 177 -5.78 -0.48 9.41
C ILE A 177 -6.94 -0.70 8.43
N GLU A 178 -6.68 -0.88 7.13
CA GLU A 178 -7.69 -1.18 6.12
C GLU A 178 -8.36 -2.54 6.36
N LYS A 179 -7.61 -3.58 6.75
CA LYS A 179 -8.21 -4.86 7.21
C LYS A 179 -8.92 -4.74 8.56
N ALA A 180 -8.52 -3.79 9.41
CA ALA A 180 -9.24 -3.48 10.65
C ALA A 180 -10.50 -2.63 10.43
N LYS A 181 -10.63 -1.90 9.30
CA LYS A 181 -11.82 -1.11 8.94
C LYS A 181 -13.09 -1.95 8.76
N GLU A 182 -12.99 -3.27 8.57
CA GLU A 182 -14.16 -4.15 8.55
C GLU A 182 -14.80 -4.35 9.94
N SER A 183 -14.12 -3.96 11.03
CA SER A 183 -14.64 -4.17 12.40
C SER A 183 -14.35 -3.05 13.41
N ILE A 184 -13.58 -2.02 13.08
CA ILE A 184 -13.18 -0.93 13.99
C ILE A 184 -13.48 0.45 13.39
N ASP A 185 -13.96 1.35 14.23
CA ASP A 185 -14.18 2.78 13.97
C ASP A 185 -12.87 3.48 13.53
N GLU A 186 -12.88 4.10 12.35
CA GLU A 186 -11.70 4.65 11.65
C GLU A 186 -10.87 5.61 12.50
N GLN A 187 -11.52 6.44 13.31
CA GLN A 187 -10.85 7.39 14.21
C GLN A 187 -10.08 6.68 15.34
N LYS A 188 -10.64 5.60 15.89
CA LYS A 188 -10.02 4.84 16.99
C LYS A 188 -8.83 4.03 16.50
N ALA A 189 -8.88 3.56 15.25
CA ALA A 189 -7.78 2.85 14.64
C ALA A 189 -6.55 3.76 14.41
N GLU A 190 -6.78 5.01 13.95
CA GLU A 190 -5.71 6.00 13.77
C GLU A 190 -5.07 6.43 15.11
N GLU A 191 -5.89 6.67 16.14
CA GLU A 191 -5.39 7.01 17.49
C GLU A 191 -4.53 5.88 18.07
N LEU A 192 -5.00 4.63 17.97
CA LEU A 192 -4.26 3.46 18.42
C LEU A 192 -2.93 3.31 17.68
N ALA A 193 -2.93 3.49 16.36
CA ALA A 193 -1.71 3.43 15.54
C ALA A 193 -0.70 4.51 15.97
N SER A 194 -1.16 5.74 16.20
CA SER A 194 -0.34 6.86 16.68
C SER A 194 0.30 6.56 18.04
N HIS A 195 -0.46 6.03 19.00
CA HIS A 195 0.05 5.66 20.32
C HIS A 195 1.07 4.50 20.27
N ILE A 196 0.88 3.53 19.37
CA ILE A 196 1.86 2.44 19.11
C ILE A 196 3.17 3.02 18.54
N MET A 197 3.08 3.95 17.60
CA MET A 197 4.26 4.58 16.99
C MET A 197 5.06 5.40 18.01
N LYS A 198 4.38 6.12 18.89
CA LYS A 198 4.98 6.95 19.94
C LYS A 198 5.41 6.18 21.20
N ASP A 199 5.16 4.86 21.27
CA ASP A 199 5.37 4.02 22.47
C ASP A 199 4.55 4.49 23.70
N GLU A 200 3.44 5.18 23.45
CA GLU A 200 2.56 5.85 24.42
C GLU A 200 1.30 5.03 24.77
N LEU A 201 1.32 3.72 24.49
CA LEU A 201 0.22 2.81 24.85
C LEU A 201 -0.16 2.96 26.33
N ASN A 202 -1.46 3.14 26.54
CA ASN A 202 -2.10 3.43 27.82
C ASN A 202 -3.38 2.59 28.03
N PHE A 203 -4.06 2.74 29.17
CA PHE A 203 -5.23 1.91 29.49
C PHE A 203 -6.48 2.24 28.67
N ASN A 204 -6.57 3.41 28.02
CA ASN A 204 -7.68 3.69 27.11
C ASN A 204 -7.55 2.84 25.84
N ASP A 205 -6.33 2.71 25.31
CA ASP A 205 -6.05 1.84 24.16
C ASP A 205 -6.37 0.37 24.50
N TYR A 206 -5.98 -0.05 25.71
CA TYR A 206 -6.23 -1.40 26.21
C TYR A 206 -7.72 -1.67 26.46
N LEU A 207 -8.48 -0.66 26.92
CA LEU A 207 -9.92 -0.75 27.08
C LEU A 207 -10.62 -0.94 25.74
N THR A 208 -10.24 -0.16 24.73
CA THR A 208 -10.77 -0.31 23.36
C THR A 208 -10.51 -1.72 22.84
N GLN A 209 -9.29 -2.24 23.00
CA GLN A 209 -8.95 -3.61 22.62
C GLN A 209 -9.85 -4.66 23.30
N ILE A 210 -10.09 -4.52 24.61
CA ILE A 210 -10.94 -5.44 25.39
C ILE A 210 -12.41 -5.35 24.95
N GLN A 211 -12.90 -4.15 24.64
CA GLN A 211 -14.27 -3.92 24.17
C GLN A 211 -14.51 -4.47 22.76
N GLU A 212 -13.53 -4.36 21.86
CA GLU A 212 -13.63 -4.96 20.52
C GLU A 212 -13.59 -6.50 20.60
N MET A 213 -12.75 -7.08 21.48
CA MET A 213 -12.78 -8.52 21.76
C MET A 213 -14.15 -9.00 22.28
N ARG A 214 -14.88 -8.14 23.01
CA ARG A 214 -16.23 -8.41 23.47
C ARG A 214 -17.27 -8.30 22.34
N LYS A 215 -17.13 -7.35 21.42
CA LYS A 215 -18.06 -7.13 20.30
C LYS A 215 -18.03 -8.24 19.25
N MET A 216 -16.88 -8.88 19.06
CA MET A 216 -16.73 -10.00 18.12
C MET A 216 -17.45 -11.30 18.57
N GLY A 217 -18.13 -11.31 19.72
CA GLY A 217 -18.78 -12.51 20.25
C GLY A 217 -17.76 -13.56 20.70
N SER A 218 -18.23 -14.74 21.09
CA SER A 218 -17.38 -15.78 21.70
C SER A 218 -16.22 -16.13 20.78
N VAL A 219 -15.03 -15.60 21.10
CA VAL A 219 -13.73 -16.01 20.54
C VAL A 219 -13.59 -17.54 20.56
N GLU A 220 -14.25 -18.20 21.52
CA GLU A 220 -14.44 -19.65 21.58
C GLU A 220 -15.09 -20.26 20.33
N GLN A 221 -16.18 -19.70 19.79
CA GLN A 221 -16.86 -20.24 18.60
C GLN A 221 -16.04 -20.09 17.32
N LEU A 222 -15.37 -18.95 17.14
CA LEU A 222 -14.50 -18.72 15.97
C LEU A 222 -13.26 -19.63 16.01
N LEU A 223 -12.71 -19.89 17.19
CA LEU A 223 -11.58 -20.79 17.37
C LEU A 223 -11.97 -22.27 17.25
N GLU A 224 -13.20 -22.65 17.60
CA GLU A 224 -13.74 -24.01 17.43
C GLU A 224 -13.91 -24.43 15.97
N MET A 225 -13.99 -23.47 15.04
CA MET A 225 -14.07 -23.72 13.60
C MET A 225 -12.70 -23.93 12.92
N LEU A 226 -11.59 -23.72 13.62
CA LEU A 226 -10.24 -23.91 13.06
C LEU A 226 -9.81 -25.39 13.13
N PRO A 227 -9.42 -26.02 12.00
CA PRO A 227 -8.90 -27.37 12.00
C PRO A 227 -7.62 -27.45 12.85
N GLY A 228 -7.58 -28.37 13.83
CA GLY A 228 -6.46 -28.54 14.76
C GLY A 228 -6.61 -27.86 16.14
N PHE A 229 -7.69 -27.09 16.36
CA PHE A 229 -7.93 -26.39 17.63
C PHE A 229 -8.04 -27.32 18.84
N SER A 230 -8.57 -28.54 18.67
CA SER A 230 -8.69 -29.51 19.78
C SER A 230 -7.33 -29.90 20.39
N ALA A 231 -6.26 -29.92 19.59
CA ALA A 231 -4.88 -30.14 20.05
C ALA A 231 -4.31 -28.87 20.72
N MET A 232 -4.61 -27.69 20.18
CA MET A 232 -4.14 -26.39 20.70
C MET A 232 -4.82 -26.00 22.03
N LYS A 233 -6.11 -26.35 22.21
CA LYS A 233 -6.92 -26.14 23.42
C LYS A 233 -6.29 -26.80 24.65
N LYS A 234 -5.60 -27.94 24.49
CA LYS A 234 -4.86 -28.60 25.58
C LYS A 234 -3.60 -27.83 26.02
N GLN A 235 -2.92 -27.14 25.10
CA GLN A 235 -1.73 -26.33 25.40
C GLN A 235 -2.06 -24.89 25.86
N LEU A 236 -3.22 -24.35 25.47
CA LEU A 236 -3.66 -22.98 25.78
C LEU A 236 -4.68 -22.89 26.93
N LYS A 237 -4.97 -24.00 27.62
CA LYS A 237 -5.89 -24.04 28.77
C LYS A 237 -5.50 -22.98 29.80
N GLY A 238 -6.37 -21.97 29.99
CA GLY A 238 -6.20 -20.89 30.96
C GLY A 238 -5.58 -19.59 30.45
N GLN A 239 -5.28 -19.46 29.16
CA GLN A 239 -4.72 -18.22 28.58
C GLN A 239 -5.71 -17.40 27.74
N ILE A 240 -6.88 -17.96 27.40
CA ILE A 240 -7.95 -17.23 26.72
C ILE A 240 -8.87 -16.65 27.80
N PRO A 241 -9.01 -15.32 27.93
CA PRO A 241 -9.90 -14.70 28.90
C PRO A 241 -11.36 -15.09 28.61
N SER A 242 -12.10 -15.51 29.63
CA SER A 242 -13.54 -15.74 29.49
C SER A 242 -14.29 -14.42 29.33
N GLU A 243 -15.54 -14.45 28.86
CA GLU A 243 -16.39 -13.25 28.76
C GLU A 243 -16.55 -12.55 30.13
N LYS A 244 -16.57 -13.33 31.22
CA LYS A 244 -16.61 -12.81 32.59
C LYS A 244 -15.32 -12.09 32.97
N ASP A 245 -14.17 -12.62 32.55
CA ASP A 245 -12.87 -11.99 32.78
C ASP A 245 -12.75 -10.68 32.01
N VAL A 246 -13.21 -10.66 30.76
CA VAL A 246 -13.27 -9.46 29.91
C VAL A 246 -14.11 -8.36 30.55
N LYS A 247 -15.32 -8.68 31.05
CA LYS A 247 -16.17 -7.73 31.79
C LYS A 247 -15.50 -7.23 33.07
N LYS A 248 -14.79 -8.11 33.79
CA LYS A 248 -14.07 -7.76 35.01
C LYS A 248 -12.92 -6.79 34.71
N MET A 249 -12.16 -7.03 33.63
CA MET A 249 -11.10 -6.14 33.20
C MET A 249 -11.63 -4.76 32.78
N GLU A 250 -12.76 -4.73 32.05
CA GLU A 250 -13.45 -3.51 31.68
C GLU A 250 -13.87 -2.69 32.92
N ALA A 251 -14.49 -3.33 33.91
CA ALA A 251 -14.90 -2.67 35.16
C ALA A 251 -13.71 -2.09 35.95
N ILE A 252 -12.57 -2.81 35.99
CA ILE A 252 -11.33 -2.34 36.63
C ILE A 252 -10.81 -1.07 35.93
N ILE A 253 -10.72 -1.06 34.59
CA ILE A 253 -10.22 0.11 33.85
C ILE A 253 -11.19 1.28 33.97
N GLN A 254 -12.51 1.02 33.92
CA GLN A 254 -13.53 2.05 34.09
C GLN A 254 -13.49 2.71 35.48
N SER A 255 -12.99 2.01 36.50
CA SER A 255 -12.80 2.54 37.86
C SER A 255 -11.53 3.39 38.04
N MET A 256 -10.71 3.54 36.99
CA MET A 256 -9.57 4.44 36.96
C MET A 256 -9.98 5.86 36.54
N THR A 257 -9.29 6.86 37.08
CA THR A 257 -9.37 8.25 36.60
C THR A 257 -8.68 8.41 35.25
N ILE A 258 -9.01 9.46 34.50
CA ILE A 258 -8.38 9.76 33.20
C ILE A 258 -6.85 9.80 33.32
N LYS A 259 -6.32 10.46 34.37
CA LYS A 259 -4.87 10.56 34.61
C LYS A 259 -4.20 9.20 34.84
N GLU A 260 -4.89 8.28 35.50
CA GLU A 260 -4.38 6.92 35.74
C GLU A 260 -4.46 6.06 34.50
N ARG A 261 -5.48 6.28 33.65
CA ARG A 261 -5.60 5.59 32.38
C ARG A 261 -4.52 6.00 31.39
N THR A 262 -4.28 7.31 31.25
CA THR A 262 -3.27 7.86 30.33
C THR A 262 -1.85 7.64 30.82
N ASN A 263 -1.63 7.58 32.14
CA ASN A 263 -0.32 7.32 32.72
C ASN A 263 -0.33 6.15 33.72
N PRO A 264 -0.19 4.89 33.25
CA PRO A 264 -0.16 3.70 34.10
C PRO A 264 0.89 3.72 35.22
N SER A 265 1.99 4.47 35.06
CA SER A 265 3.10 4.48 36.02
C SER A 265 2.76 5.08 37.39
N ILE A 266 1.67 5.87 37.49
CA ILE A 266 1.26 6.53 38.75
C ILE A 266 0.48 5.60 39.69
N LEU A 267 0.15 4.38 39.27
CA LEU A 267 -0.64 3.41 40.04
C LEU A 267 0.13 2.85 41.23
N ASN A 268 0.06 3.54 42.37
CA ASN A 268 0.55 3.06 43.66
C ASN A 268 -0.45 2.10 44.35
N ALA A 269 -0.07 1.55 45.50
CA ALA A 269 -0.90 0.59 46.24
C ALA A 269 -2.27 1.19 46.67
N GLY A 270 -2.30 2.46 47.09
CA GLY A 270 -3.53 3.14 47.48
C GLY A 270 -4.52 3.32 46.32
N ARG A 271 -4.02 3.71 45.14
CA ARG A 271 -4.84 3.81 43.93
C ARG A 271 -5.40 2.46 43.50
N ARG A 272 -4.58 1.40 43.56
CA ARG A 272 -5.01 0.04 43.23
C ARG A 272 -6.10 -0.46 44.16
N LYS A 273 -6.01 -0.18 45.47
CA LYS A 273 -7.06 -0.50 46.43
C LYS A 273 -8.37 0.22 46.09
N ARG A 274 -8.31 1.52 45.84
CA ARG A 274 -9.49 2.31 45.42
C ARG A 274 -10.13 1.78 44.12
N ILE A 275 -9.32 1.37 43.14
CA ILE A 275 -9.79 0.80 41.87
C ILE A 275 -10.47 -0.56 42.10
N ALA A 276 -9.87 -1.40 42.96
CA ALA A 276 -10.45 -2.70 43.34
C ALA A 276 -11.82 -2.50 43.99
N ASP A 277 -11.91 -1.63 44.99
CA ASP A 277 -13.15 -1.29 45.69
C ASP A 277 -14.21 -0.71 44.73
N GLY A 278 -13.81 0.20 43.83
CA GLY A 278 -14.71 0.84 42.86
C GLY A 278 -15.21 -0.08 41.74
N SER A 279 -14.46 -1.15 41.42
CA SER A 279 -14.83 -2.14 40.39
C SER A 279 -15.50 -3.38 40.96
N GLY A 280 -15.60 -3.51 42.29
CA GLY A 280 -16.09 -4.72 42.95
C GLY A 280 -15.16 -5.93 42.75
N THR A 281 -13.85 -5.70 42.63
CA THR A 281 -12.84 -6.74 42.41
C THR A 281 -11.78 -6.76 43.50
N ASP A 282 -10.92 -7.78 43.50
CA ASP A 282 -9.81 -7.83 44.45
C ASP A 282 -8.60 -7.07 43.93
N ILE A 283 -7.76 -6.59 44.86
CA ILE A 283 -6.48 -5.95 44.50
C ILE A 283 -5.57 -6.88 43.67
N THR A 284 -5.73 -8.20 43.83
CA THR A 284 -5.01 -9.21 43.05
C THR A 284 -5.42 -9.18 41.58
N ASP A 285 -6.69 -8.91 41.28
CA ASP A 285 -7.19 -8.79 39.90
C ASP A 285 -6.67 -7.52 39.23
N VAL A 286 -6.66 -6.40 39.97
CA VAL A 286 -6.08 -5.15 39.49
C VAL A 286 -4.59 -5.33 39.17
N ASN A 287 -3.84 -6.03 40.03
CA ASN A 287 -2.43 -6.34 39.77
C ASN A 287 -2.22 -7.27 38.57
N LYS A 288 -3.10 -8.27 38.38
CA LYS A 288 -3.08 -9.14 37.20
C LYS A 288 -3.32 -8.33 35.92
N LEU A 289 -4.29 -7.43 35.93
CA LEU A 289 -4.58 -6.57 34.77
C LEU A 289 -3.38 -5.69 34.40
N ILE A 290 -2.77 -5.03 35.39
CA ILE A 290 -1.57 -4.20 35.16
C ILE A 290 -0.42 -5.04 34.60
N LYS A 291 -0.21 -6.25 35.14
CA LYS A 291 0.83 -7.16 34.64
C LYS A 291 0.57 -7.59 33.19
N ASN A 292 -0.68 -7.94 32.86
CA ASN A 292 -1.07 -8.32 31.51
C ASN A 292 -0.87 -7.16 30.53
N PHE A 293 -1.26 -5.94 30.92
CA PHE A 293 -1.03 -4.74 30.13
C PHE A 293 0.47 -4.50 29.86
N GLU A 294 1.33 -4.59 30.88
CA GLU A 294 2.78 -4.44 30.71
C GLU A 294 3.39 -5.55 29.82
N GLN A 295 2.88 -6.77 29.92
CA GLN A 295 3.28 -7.88 29.03
C GLN A 295 2.87 -7.60 27.58
N SER A 296 1.65 -7.14 27.33
CA SER A 296 1.19 -6.73 26.00
C SER A 296 2.02 -5.58 25.45
N LYS A 297 2.34 -4.57 26.27
CA LYS A 297 3.21 -3.45 25.89
C LYS A 297 4.62 -3.91 25.54
N LYS A 298 5.18 -4.86 26.31
CA LYS A 298 6.49 -5.45 26.04
C LYS A 298 6.50 -6.27 24.75
N MET A 299 5.45 -7.07 24.52
CA MET A 299 5.29 -7.86 23.30
C MET A 299 5.18 -6.97 22.07
N LEU A 300 4.36 -5.91 22.13
CA LEU A 300 4.23 -4.93 21.05
C LEU A 300 5.56 -4.19 20.76
N LYS A 301 6.31 -3.82 21.80
CA LYS A 301 7.66 -3.27 21.64
C LYS A 301 8.63 -4.26 21.00
N GLN A 302 8.54 -5.54 21.35
CA GLN A 302 9.34 -6.61 20.72
C GLN A 302 8.94 -6.82 19.27
N PHE A 303 7.64 -6.79 18.95
CA PHE A 303 7.10 -6.86 17.59
C PHE A 303 7.57 -5.67 16.75
N LYS A 304 7.52 -4.44 17.28
CA LYS A 304 8.07 -3.23 16.65
C LYS A 304 9.58 -3.34 16.38
N LYS A 305 10.34 -3.93 17.31
CA LYS A 305 11.78 -4.18 17.15
C LYS A 305 12.08 -5.32 16.16
N MET A 306 11.24 -6.35 16.11
CA MET A 306 11.29 -7.43 15.11
C MET A 306 10.84 -6.94 13.73
N GLY A 307 9.89 -6.01 13.59
CA GLY A 307 9.62 -5.34 12.32
C GLY A 307 10.84 -4.58 11.79
N LYS A 308 11.69 -4.05 12.69
CA LYS A 308 12.97 -3.41 12.34
C LYS A 308 14.16 -4.35 12.10
N LYS A 309 14.13 -5.63 12.51
CA LYS A 309 15.28 -6.57 12.40
C LYS A 309 14.97 -8.03 12.04
N GLY A 310 13.70 -8.39 11.88
CA GLY A 310 13.18 -9.76 11.96
C GLY A 310 12.64 -10.35 10.66
N TYR A 311 12.65 -9.63 9.54
CA TYR A 311 12.31 -10.18 8.23
C TYR A 311 13.39 -11.11 7.62
N LYS A 312 14.38 -11.53 8.41
CA LYS A 312 15.38 -12.55 8.03
C LYS A 312 15.08 -13.95 8.55
N GLY A 313 14.07 -14.14 9.40
CA GLY A 313 13.85 -15.41 10.13
C GLY A 313 12.59 -16.22 9.82
N PHE A 314 11.64 -15.68 9.05
CA PHE A 314 10.36 -16.35 8.75
C PHE A 314 10.19 -16.71 7.25
N LYS A 315 11.29 -17.11 6.58
CA LYS A 315 11.20 -17.90 5.34
C LYS A 315 10.93 -19.36 5.74
N GLY A 316 9.67 -19.76 5.85
CA GLY A 316 9.38 -21.17 6.15
C GLY A 316 7.98 -21.52 6.61
N LEU A 317 6.94 -20.80 6.20
CA LEU A 317 5.58 -21.34 6.28
C LEU A 317 4.94 -21.26 4.90
N PRO A 318 4.38 -22.36 4.38
CA PRO A 318 3.78 -22.40 3.05
C PRO A 318 2.37 -21.84 3.15
N PHE A 319 2.15 -20.65 2.60
CA PHE A 319 0.92 -20.23 1.95
C PHE A 319 1.29 -19.24 0.86
#